data_AF-A0A0L8LRN5-F1
#
_entry.id   AF-A0A0L8LRN5-F1
#
_cell.length_a   1.000
_cell.length_b   1.000
_cell.length_c   1.000
_cell.angle_alpha   90.00
_cell.angle_beta   90.00
_cell.angle_gamma   90.00
#
_symmetry.space_group_name_H-M   'P 1'
#
loop_
_entity.id
_entity.type
_entity.pdbx_description
1 polymer ?
#
loop_
_entity_poly.entity_id
_entity_poly.type
_entity_poly.pdbx_seq_one_letter_code
_entity_poly.pdbx_strand_id
1 'polypeptide(L)'
;MSAEDEFIDAWVDVEELLPWLPLDPYFVGEDRRDALVEVLKGSRLSVLEIDLAGVREEGGLQAGLAQALAKPEEYEDNWDALRDLLQERGAERPWQIAVVFTSASSFLRADVHGFVRSVALLHSFAREMSDLDDPYGQLELFYVGDWTTES
;
A
#
# COMPACT_ATOMS: atom_id res chain seq x y z
N MET A 1 -28.09 4.31 8.00
CA MET A 1 -26.98 3.69 7.27
C MET A 1 -26.09 3.08 8.34
N SER A 2 -25.83 1.77 8.26
CA SER A 2 -24.88 1.13 9.17
C SER A 2 -23.44 1.51 8.80
N ALA A 3 -22.48 1.26 9.69
CA ALA A 3 -21.06 1.47 9.38
C ALA A 3 -20.60 0.59 8.20
N GLU A 4 -21.17 -0.61 8.07
CA GLU A 4 -20.96 -1.54 6.96
C GLU A 4 -21.46 -0.95 5.63
N ASP A 5 -22.69 -0.41 5.61
CA ASP A 5 -23.25 0.22 4.40
C ASP A 5 -22.40 1.42 3.94
N GLU A 6 -21.93 2.25 4.89
CA GLU A 6 -21.08 3.41 4.59
C GLU A 6 -19.71 2.99 4.06
N PHE A 7 -19.15 1.89 4.59
CA PHE A 7 -17.90 1.32 4.13
C PHE A 7 -18.01 0.80 2.69
N ILE A 8 -19.05 0.01 2.39
CA ILE A 8 -19.31 -0.52 1.05
C ILE A 8 -19.54 0.62 0.05
N ASP A 9 -20.33 1.64 0.43
CA ASP A 9 -20.57 2.81 -0.43
C ASP A 9 -19.30 3.63 -0.68
N ALA A 10 -18.32 3.55 0.23
CA ALA A 10 -17.06 4.28 0.14
C ALA A 10 -15.93 3.48 -0.53
N TRP A 11 -16.11 2.18 -0.73
CA TRP A 11 -15.16 1.29 -1.39
C TRP A 11 -14.83 1.78 -2.81
N VAL A 12 -13.54 1.74 -3.15
CA VAL A 12 -13.06 2.08 -4.49
C VAL A 12 -12.65 0.81 -5.21
N ASP A 13 -13.37 0.43 -6.26
CA ASP A 13 -12.94 -0.65 -7.15
C ASP A 13 -11.79 -0.14 -8.04
N VAL A 14 -10.55 -0.48 -7.65
CA VAL A 14 -9.35 -0.05 -8.37
C VAL A 14 -9.22 -0.71 -9.75
N GLU A 15 -9.82 -1.89 -9.96
CA GLU A 15 -9.79 -2.58 -11.25
C GLU A 15 -10.77 -1.92 -12.24
N GLU A 16 -11.93 -1.45 -11.75
CA GLU A 16 -12.83 -0.62 -12.55
C GLU A 16 -12.19 0.74 -12.87
N LEU A 17 -11.52 1.35 -11.89
CA LEU A 17 -10.87 2.65 -12.02
C LEU A 17 -9.65 2.60 -12.97
N LEU A 18 -8.92 1.48 -12.98
CA LEU A 18 -7.70 1.27 -13.76
C LEU A 18 -7.82 -0.03 -14.58
N PRO A 19 -8.56 -0.06 -15.71
CA PRO A 19 -8.81 -1.30 -16.46
C PRO A 19 -7.59 -1.98 -17.07
N TRP A 20 -6.43 -1.30 -17.05
CA TRP A 20 -5.15 -1.81 -17.54
C TRP A 20 -4.25 -2.35 -16.42
N LEU A 21 -4.71 -2.30 -15.17
CA LEU A 21 -3.97 -2.79 -14.02
C LEU A 21 -3.68 -4.29 -14.19
N PRO A 22 -2.47 -4.76 -13.84
CA PRO A 22 -2.21 -6.19 -13.73
C PRO A 22 -3.04 -6.82 -12.60
N LEU A 23 -3.00 -8.14 -12.48
CA LEU A 23 -3.59 -8.83 -11.32
C LEU A 23 -2.81 -8.49 -10.04
N ASP A 24 -3.51 -8.48 -8.91
CA ASP A 24 -2.92 -8.34 -7.59
C ASP A 24 -1.89 -9.46 -7.32
N PRO A 25 -0.68 -9.16 -6.79
CA PRO A 25 -0.13 -7.85 -6.46
C PRO A 25 0.17 -6.95 -7.66
N TYR A 26 -0.18 -5.66 -7.56
CA TYR A 26 -0.10 -4.71 -8.67
C TYR A 26 1.33 -4.24 -8.98
N PHE A 27 2.06 -4.99 -9.81
CA PHE A 27 3.38 -4.60 -10.35
C PHE A 27 3.23 -3.73 -11.60
N VAL A 28 3.34 -2.42 -11.42
CA VAL A 28 3.09 -1.41 -12.46
C VAL A 28 4.41 -0.92 -13.07
N GLY A 29 4.48 -0.81 -14.40
CA GLY A 29 5.63 -0.24 -15.09
C GLY A 29 5.84 1.24 -14.77
N GLU A 30 7.11 1.68 -14.71
CA GLU A 30 7.47 3.08 -14.42
C GLU A 30 6.81 4.07 -15.41
N ASP A 31 6.64 3.66 -16.67
CA ASP A 31 5.98 4.45 -17.72
C ASP A 31 4.50 4.76 -17.43
N ARG A 32 3.88 3.99 -16.53
CA ARG A 32 2.49 4.15 -16.12
C ARG A 32 2.32 4.85 -14.78
N ARG A 33 3.42 5.22 -14.10
CA ARG A 33 3.39 5.84 -12.77
C ARG A 33 2.49 7.08 -12.71
N ASP A 34 2.71 8.04 -13.60
CA ASP A 34 2.00 9.32 -13.55
C ASP A 34 0.50 9.12 -13.79
N ALA A 35 0.14 8.26 -14.74
CA ALA A 35 -1.25 7.91 -15.01
C ALA A 35 -1.92 7.20 -13.82
N LEU A 36 -1.21 6.27 -13.17
CA LEU A 36 -1.67 5.61 -11.94
C LEU A 36 -1.98 6.64 -10.86
N VAL A 37 -1.01 7.49 -10.54
CA VAL A 37 -1.10 8.47 -9.44
C VAL A 37 -2.18 9.51 -9.72
N GLU A 38 -2.31 9.99 -10.96
CA GLU A 38 -3.35 10.96 -11.36
C GLU A 38 -4.75 10.38 -11.11
N VAL A 39 -4.97 9.14 -11.55
CA VAL A 39 -6.26 8.46 -11.39
C VAL A 39 -6.58 8.19 -9.92
N LEU A 40 -5.61 7.70 -9.14
CA LEU A 40 -5.78 7.45 -7.71
C LEU A 40 -6.08 8.75 -6.95
N LYS A 41 -5.40 9.87 -7.26
CA LYS A 41 -5.66 11.18 -6.65
C LYS A 41 -7.03 11.75 -7.02
N GLY A 42 -7.59 11.34 -8.16
CA GLY A 42 -8.96 11.67 -8.56
C GLY A 42 -10.05 10.81 -7.90
N SER A 43 -9.66 9.76 -7.17
CA SER A 43 -10.57 8.85 -6.47
C SER A 43 -10.85 9.32 -5.02
N ARG A 44 -11.49 8.45 -4.22
CA ARG A 44 -11.68 8.68 -2.77
C ARG A 44 -10.48 8.23 -1.92
N LEU A 45 -9.48 7.58 -2.53
CA LEU A 45 -8.29 7.10 -1.85
C LEU A 45 -7.34 8.25 -1.52
N SER A 46 -6.79 8.24 -0.30
CA SER A 46 -5.62 9.02 0.09
C SER A 46 -4.37 8.36 -0.48
N VAL A 47 -3.64 9.07 -1.33
CA VAL A 47 -2.46 8.52 -2.01
C VAL A 47 -1.18 8.81 -1.21
N LEU A 48 -0.48 7.75 -0.81
CA LEU A 48 0.83 7.80 -0.16
C LEU A 48 1.89 7.30 -1.14
N GLU A 49 2.81 8.18 -1.56
CA GLU A 49 3.93 7.79 -2.42
C GLU A 49 5.18 7.55 -1.55
N ILE A 50 5.80 6.38 -1.70
CA ILE A 50 7.01 5.98 -0.95
C ILE A 50 8.09 5.58 -1.94
N ASP A 51 9.21 6.32 -1.95
CA ASP A 51 10.34 6.03 -2.84
C ASP A 51 11.29 4.98 -2.27
N LEU A 52 11.44 3.87 -2.98
CA LEU A 52 12.27 2.73 -2.59
C LEU A 52 13.66 2.75 -3.23
N ALA A 53 14.05 3.80 -3.97
CA ALA A 53 15.34 3.86 -4.65
C ALA A 53 16.55 3.68 -3.70
N GLY A 54 16.43 4.17 -2.47
CA GLY A 54 17.46 4.09 -1.43
C GLY A 54 17.31 2.92 -0.46
N VAL A 55 16.23 2.15 -0.53
CA VAL A 55 15.94 1.08 0.44
C VAL A 55 16.78 -0.15 0.10
N ARG A 56 17.56 -0.61 1.09
CA ARG A 56 18.51 -1.73 0.92
C ARG A 56 18.16 -2.97 1.71
N GLU A 57 17.27 -2.83 2.68
CA GLU A 57 16.79 -3.89 3.55
C GLU A 57 15.40 -3.51 4.07
N GLU A 58 14.70 -4.50 4.61
CA GLU A 58 13.31 -4.37 5.08
C GLU A 58 13.08 -3.21 6.07
N GLY A 59 14.03 -2.95 6.98
CA GLY A 59 13.94 -1.85 7.94
C GLY A 59 13.78 -0.48 7.28
N GLY A 60 14.38 -0.28 6.10
CA GLY A 60 14.23 0.97 5.36
C GLY A 60 12.80 1.17 4.81
N LEU A 61 12.14 0.08 4.42
CA LEU A 61 10.73 0.13 4.00
C LEU A 61 9.80 0.40 5.19
N GLN A 62 10.03 -0.27 6.33
CA GLN A 62 9.27 -0.05 7.56
C GLN A 62 9.35 1.41 8.00
N ALA A 63 10.55 1.99 8.00
CA ALA A 63 10.75 3.42 8.30
C ALA A 63 10.04 4.35 7.30
N GLY A 64 10.06 4.03 6.00
CA GLY A 64 9.36 4.78 4.97
C GLY A 64 7.83 4.78 5.17
N LEU A 65 7.27 3.62 5.50
CA LEU A 65 5.84 3.47 5.82
C LEU A 65 5.45 4.23 7.09
N ALA A 66 6.25 4.07 8.15
CA ALA A 66 6.07 4.80 9.40
C ALA A 66 6.04 6.32 9.17
N GLN A 67 6.98 6.84 8.38
CA GLN A 67 7.02 8.26 8.06
C GLN A 67 5.80 8.69 7.24
N ALA A 68 5.44 7.94 6.18
CA ALA A 68 4.31 8.26 5.31
C ALA A 68 2.97 8.25 6.06
N LEU A 69 2.83 7.37 7.05
CA LEU A 69 1.65 7.27 7.90
C LEU A 69 1.67 8.22 9.10
N ALA A 70 2.70 9.08 9.23
CA ALA A 70 2.89 9.93 10.40
C ALA A 70 2.78 9.13 11.71
N LYS A 71 3.51 8.01 11.79
CA LYS A 71 3.56 7.12 12.95
C LYS A 71 4.04 7.90 14.19
N PRO A 72 3.39 7.73 15.35
CA PRO A 72 3.87 8.33 16.60
C PRO A 72 5.24 7.78 17.03
N GLU A 73 6.04 8.58 17.76
CA GLU A 73 7.41 8.22 18.16
C GLU A 73 7.47 7.03 19.14
N GLU A 74 6.38 6.75 19.86
CA GLU A 74 6.26 5.65 20.82
C GLU A 74 6.16 4.26 20.17
N TYR A 75 5.84 4.20 18.87
CA TYR A 75 5.78 2.93 18.15
C TYR A 75 7.18 2.50 17.73
N GLU A 76 7.44 1.20 17.71
CA GLU A 76 8.64 0.64 17.10
C GLU A 76 8.57 0.69 15.55
N ASP A 77 9.71 0.55 14.88
CA ASP A 77 9.80 0.44 13.42
C ASP A 77 9.79 -1.05 13.02
N ASN A 78 8.65 -1.71 13.25
CA ASN A 78 8.47 -3.13 12.92
C ASN A 78 7.07 -3.38 12.33
N TRP A 79 6.85 -4.58 11.78
CA TRP A 79 5.59 -4.94 11.12
C TRP A 79 4.38 -4.99 12.06
N ASP A 80 4.58 -5.43 13.30
CA ASP A 80 3.50 -5.54 14.29
C ASP A 80 3.02 -4.13 14.69
N ALA A 81 3.96 -3.23 14.96
CA ALA A 81 3.69 -1.81 15.23
C ALA A 81 2.98 -1.11 14.06
N LEU A 82 3.33 -1.45 12.81
CA LEU A 82 2.63 -0.92 11.63
C LEU A 82 1.19 -1.43 11.56
N ARG A 83 0.99 -2.73 11.82
CA ARG A 83 -0.33 -3.35 11.83
C ARG A 83 -1.23 -2.74 12.91
N ASP A 84 -0.70 -2.62 14.13
CA ASP A 84 -1.42 -2.01 15.26
C ASP A 84 -1.81 -0.57 14.94
N LEU A 85 -0.91 0.23 14.35
CA LEU A 85 -1.20 1.60 13.92
C LEU A 85 -2.35 1.66 12.91
N LEU A 86 -2.35 0.75 11.91
CA LEU A 86 -3.39 0.70 10.89
C LEU A 86 -4.74 0.34 11.50
N GLN A 87 -4.79 -0.66 12.38
CA GLN A 87 -5.99 -1.10 13.07
C GLN A 87 -6.54 -0.06 14.04
N GLU A 88 -5.70 0.51 14.92
CA GLU A 88 -6.14 1.52 15.89
C GLU A 88 -6.76 2.74 15.20
N ARG A 89 -6.08 3.28 14.18
CA ARG A 89 -6.61 4.43 13.44
C ARG A 89 -7.79 4.07 12.56
N GLY A 90 -7.80 2.86 12.00
CA GLY A 90 -8.93 2.35 11.21
C GLY A 90 -10.20 2.18 12.04
N ALA A 91 -10.05 1.77 13.30
CA ALA A 91 -11.16 1.65 14.25
C ALA A 91 -11.76 3.02 14.62
N GLU A 92 -10.95 4.09 14.68
CA GLU A 92 -11.45 5.45 14.87
C GLU A 92 -12.13 5.99 13.61
N ARG A 93 -11.51 5.76 12.45
CA ARG A 93 -12.01 6.17 11.14
C ARG A 93 -11.45 5.24 10.06
N PRO A 94 -12.32 4.51 9.33
CA PRO A 94 -11.87 3.59 8.29
C PRO A 94 -10.95 4.27 7.28
N TRP A 95 -9.79 3.66 7.05
CA TRP A 95 -8.82 4.17 6.08
C TRP A 95 -9.30 3.91 4.66
N GLN A 96 -8.93 4.79 3.74
CA GLN A 96 -9.04 4.58 2.30
C GLN A 96 -7.71 5.03 1.71
N ILE A 97 -6.73 4.14 1.65
CA ILE A 97 -5.35 4.46 1.28
C ILE A 97 -4.97 3.70 0.02
N ALA A 98 -4.29 4.39 -0.89
CA ALA A 98 -3.45 3.78 -1.90
C ALA A 98 -1.98 4.08 -1.58
N VAL A 99 -1.16 3.04 -1.39
CA VAL A 99 0.29 3.17 -1.23
C VAL A 99 0.96 2.86 -2.56
N VAL A 100 1.68 3.85 -3.10
CA VAL A 100 2.43 3.73 -4.35
C VAL A 100 3.92 3.68 -4.00
N PHE A 101 4.49 2.48 -4.07
CA PHE A 101 5.92 2.25 -3.89
C PHE A 101 6.65 2.52 -5.20
N THR A 102 7.34 3.66 -5.31
CA THR A 102 8.14 4.00 -6.50
C THR A 102 9.52 3.38 -6.43
N SER A 103 10.16 3.17 -7.58
CA SER A 103 11.48 2.52 -7.64
C SER A 103 11.52 1.12 -7.01
N ALA A 104 10.39 0.40 -6.94
CA ALA A 104 10.26 -0.85 -6.21
C ALA A 104 11.18 -1.96 -6.75
N SER A 105 11.48 -1.96 -8.06
CA SER A 105 12.45 -2.89 -8.63
C SER A 105 13.89 -2.65 -8.14
N SER A 106 14.22 -1.45 -7.65
CA SER A 106 15.51 -1.17 -7.00
C SER A 106 15.62 -1.83 -5.64
N PHE A 107 14.55 -1.87 -4.85
CA PHE A 107 14.53 -2.61 -3.58
C PHE A 107 14.60 -4.12 -3.83
N LEU A 108 13.84 -4.65 -4.81
CA LEU A 108 13.94 -6.05 -5.23
C LEU A 108 15.39 -6.44 -5.59
N ARG A 109 16.11 -5.60 -6.34
CA ARG A 109 17.52 -5.85 -6.70
C ARG A 109 18.48 -5.78 -5.52
N ALA A 110 18.16 -4.97 -4.50
CA ALA A 110 19.00 -4.81 -3.32
C ALA A 110 18.82 -5.96 -2.33
N ASP A 111 17.58 -6.39 -2.10
CA ASP A 111 17.21 -7.44 -1.15
C ASP A 111 15.95 -8.18 -1.61
N VAL A 112 16.14 -9.26 -2.36
CA VAL A 112 15.05 -10.09 -2.88
C VAL A 112 14.20 -10.69 -1.76
N HIS A 113 14.86 -11.14 -0.68
CA HIS A 113 14.15 -11.77 0.44
C HIS A 113 13.30 -10.75 1.19
N GLY A 114 13.88 -9.59 1.52
CA GLY A 114 13.17 -8.48 2.15
C GLY A 114 12.01 -7.99 1.29
N PHE A 115 12.20 -7.84 -0.02
CA PHE A 115 11.13 -7.44 -0.94
C PHE A 115 9.96 -8.42 -0.93
N VAL A 116 10.22 -9.72 -1.17
CA VAL A 116 9.16 -10.75 -1.23
C VAL A 116 8.43 -10.86 0.11
N ARG A 117 9.15 -10.83 1.23
CA ARG A 117 8.55 -10.87 2.57
C ARG A 117 7.67 -9.65 2.81
N SER A 118 8.14 -8.46 2.44
CA SER A 118 7.39 -7.21 2.61
C SER A 118 6.10 -7.20 1.82
N VAL A 119 6.14 -7.62 0.55
CA VAL A 119 4.92 -7.76 -0.29
C VAL A 119 3.95 -8.73 0.38
N ALA A 120 4.40 -9.90 0.82
CA ALA A 120 3.53 -10.88 1.46
C ALA A 120 2.85 -10.35 2.73
N LEU A 121 3.60 -9.64 3.58
CA LEU A 121 3.08 -9.07 4.83
C LEU A 121 2.10 -7.92 4.57
N LEU A 122 2.45 -6.99 3.69
CA LEU A 122 1.58 -5.87 3.35
C LEU A 122 0.23 -6.33 2.76
N HIS A 123 0.23 -7.34 1.90
CA HIS A 123 -1.04 -7.91 1.39
C HIS A 123 -1.82 -8.69 2.45
N SER A 124 -1.14 -9.27 3.46
CA SER A 124 -1.84 -9.82 4.63
C SER A 124 -2.58 -8.70 5.37
N PHE A 125 -1.91 -7.57 5.61
CA PHE A 125 -2.51 -6.42 6.28
C PHE A 125 -3.66 -5.83 5.47
N ALA A 126 -3.51 -5.69 4.15
CA ALA A 126 -4.58 -5.21 3.28
C ALA A 126 -5.85 -6.07 3.42
N ARG A 127 -5.71 -7.40 3.42
CA ARG A 127 -6.84 -8.33 3.62
C ARG A 127 -7.47 -8.21 4.99
N GLU A 128 -6.67 -8.08 6.04
CA GLU A 128 -7.16 -7.91 7.41
C GLU A 128 -7.89 -6.58 7.60
N MET A 129 -7.41 -5.50 6.96
CA MET A 129 -8.04 -4.19 7.05
C MET A 129 -9.41 -4.15 6.37
N SER A 130 -9.55 -4.90 5.27
CA SER A 130 -10.76 -4.95 4.45
C SER A 130 -11.73 -6.07 4.83
N ASP A 131 -11.58 -6.64 6.03
CA ASP A 131 -12.55 -7.59 6.57
C ASP A 131 -13.92 -6.91 6.76
N LEU A 132 -14.97 -7.45 6.13
CA LEU A 132 -16.31 -6.87 6.19
C LEU A 132 -16.97 -7.03 7.56
N ASP A 133 -16.53 -8.01 8.35
CA ASP A 133 -17.05 -8.24 9.70
C ASP A 133 -16.47 -7.23 10.71
N ASP A 134 -15.29 -6.66 10.43
CA ASP A 134 -14.60 -5.65 11.24
C ASP A 134 -13.80 -4.67 10.34
N PRO A 135 -14.48 -3.78 9.61
CA PRO A 135 -13.83 -3.00 8.54
C PRO A 135 -12.99 -1.86 9.11
N TYR A 136 -11.68 -2.06 9.16
CA TYR A 136 -10.69 -1.03 9.49
C TYR A 136 -10.38 -0.12 8.30
N GLY A 137 -10.66 -0.54 7.07
CA GLY A 137 -10.47 0.27 5.89
C GLY A 137 -10.16 -0.50 4.60
N GLN A 138 -9.85 0.27 3.56
CA GLN A 138 -9.30 -0.19 2.30
C GLN A 138 -7.83 0.24 2.20
N LEU A 139 -6.96 -0.74 1.90
CA LEU A 139 -5.53 -0.53 1.67
C LEU A 139 -5.13 -1.16 0.34
N GLU A 140 -4.83 -0.30 -0.63
CA GLU A 140 -4.40 -0.69 -1.98
C GLU A 140 -2.90 -0.50 -2.14
N LEU A 141 -2.21 -1.48 -2.73
CA LEU A 141 -0.75 -1.54 -2.77
C LEU A 141 -0.26 -1.62 -4.22
N PHE A 142 0.50 -0.61 -4.65
CA PHE A 142 1.04 -0.53 -6.01
C PHE A 142 2.56 -0.51 -5.99
N TYR A 143 3.18 -1.43 -6.71
CA TYR A 143 4.63 -1.53 -6.83
C TYR A 143 5.06 -1.02 -8.20
N VAL A 144 5.52 0.23 -8.25
CA VAL A 144 5.98 0.89 -9.47
C VAL A 144 7.47 0.62 -9.66
N GLY A 145 7.84 0.11 -10.82
CA GLY A 145 9.24 -0.06 -11.15
C GLY A 145 9.47 -0.58 -12.56
N ASP A 146 10.75 -0.71 -12.89
CA ASP A 146 11.16 -1.43 -14.09
C ASP A 146 11.09 -2.94 -13.83
N TRP A 147 9.96 -3.54 -14.24
CA TRP A 147 9.70 -4.97 -14.18
C TRP A 147 10.03 -5.69 -15.48
N THR A 148 10.50 -4.95 -16.50
CA THR A 148 10.92 -5.58 -17.73
C THR A 148 12.19 -6.37 -17.45
N THR A 149 12.11 -7.67 -17.71
CA THR A 149 13.30 -8.51 -17.70
C THR A 149 14.07 -8.10 -18.95
N GLU A 150 15.15 -7.34 -18.81
CA GLU A 150 16.20 -7.38 -19.83
C GLU A 150 16.73 -8.82 -19.83
N SER A 151 16.20 -9.62 -20.75
CA SER A 151 16.69 -10.94 -21.12
C SER A 151 17.89 -10.84 -22.05
#